data_AF-A0A957AY74-F1
#
_entry.id   AF-A0A957AY74-F1
#
_cell.length_a   1.000
_cell.length_b   1.000
_cell.length_c   1.000
_cell.angle_alpha   90.00
_cell.angle_beta   90.00
_cell.angle_gamma   90.00
#
_symmetry.space_group_name_H-M   'P 1'
#
loop_
_entity.id
_entity.type
_entity.pdbx_description
1 polymer ?
#
loop_
_entity_poly.entity_id
_entity_poly.type
_entity_poly.pdbx_seq_one_letter_code
_entity_poly.pdbx_strand_id
1 'polypeptide(L)'
;MYKLYGKRICDLAIAVPVAVFAAPFILALAVLVRLKLGAPVLFRQERPGVNGRAFTIYKFRTMTDRRDAAGNLLPDGERLTAFGKFLRSTSLDELPELWNVLRGEMSLVGP
;
A
#
# COMPACT_ATOMS: atom_id res chain seq x y z
N MET A 1 18.41 11.84 -20.32
CA MET A 1 19.33 11.11 -19.41
C MET A 1 18.99 11.26 -17.93
N TYR A 2 18.71 12.47 -17.40
CA TYR A 2 18.23 12.65 -16.00
C TYR A 2 16.91 11.92 -15.69
N LYS A 3 16.03 11.80 -16.70
CA LYS A 3 14.69 11.20 -16.60
C LYS A 3 14.64 9.67 -16.34
N LEU A 4 15.73 8.92 -16.51
CA LEU A 4 15.70 7.45 -16.40
C LEU A 4 16.68 6.89 -15.37
N TYR A 5 17.96 7.30 -15.40
CA TYR A 5 18.96 6.74 -14.48
C TYR A 5 19.16 7.59 -13.22
N GLY A 6 19.29 8.91 -13.36
CA GLY A 6 19.46 9.82 -12.21
C GLY A 6 18.26 9.76 -11.25
N LYS A 7 17.05 9.83 -11.81
CA LYS A 7 15.81 9.67 -11.05
C LYS A 7 15.74 8.36 -10.27
N ARG A 8 16.14 7.24 -10.89
CA ARG A 8 16.14 5.92 -10.25
C ARG A 8 17.13 5.83 -9.10
N ILE A 9 18.32 6.41 -9.26
CA ILE A 9 19.33 6.46 -8.20
C ILE A 9 18.82 7.31 -7.03
N CYS A 10 18.22 8.47 -7.30
CA CYS A 10 17.61 9.31 -6.27
C CYS A 10 16.47 8.59 -5.54
N ASP A 11 15.58 7.92 -6.29
CA ASP A 11 14.49 7.13 -5.71
C ASP A 11 15.03 6.07 -4.75
N LEU A 12 16.04 5.30 -5.16
CA LEU A 12 16.63 4.26 -4.31
C LEU A 12 17.42 4.84 -3.13
N ALA A 13 18.17 5.92 -3.35
CA ALA A 13 18.95 6.58 -2.31
C ALA A 13 18.06 7.11 -1.17
N ILE A 14 16.80 7.46 -1.45
CA ILE A 14 15.82 7.91 -0.45
C ILE A 14 15.00 6.73 0.06
N ALA A 15 14.47 5.89 -0.84
CA ALA A 15 13.55 4.81 -0.50
C ALA A 15 14.21 3.73 0.37
N VAL A 16 15.49 3.40 0.16
CA VAL A 16 16.17 2.36 0.94
C VAL A 16 16.34 2.78 2.41
N PRO A 17 16.91 3.94 2.75
CA PRO A 17 16.96 4.41 4.14
C PRO A 17 15.57 4.50 4.76
N VAL A 18 14.60 5.09 4.05
CA VAL A 18 13.22 5.19 4.55
C VAL A 18 12.64 3.82 4.84
N ALA A 19 12.84 2.83 3.95
CA ALA A 19 12.35 1.47 4.16
C ALA A 19 12.98 0.81 5.39
N VAL A 20 14.29 0.99 5.61
CA VAL A 20 14.98 0.43 6.76
C VAL A 20 14.49 1.04 8.07
N PHE A 21 14.39 2.38 8.14
CA PHE A 21 13.90 3.06 9.34
C PHE A 21 12.41 2.83 9.59
N ALA A 22 11.60 2.75 8.53
CA ALA A 22 10.18 2.49 8.64
C ALA A 22 9.84 1.00 8.85
N ALA A 23 10.76 0.06 8.57
CA ALA A 23 10.51 -1.37 8.68
C ALA A 23 9.86 -1.82 10.01
N PRO A 24 10.37 -1.45 11.21
CA PRO A 24 9.71 -1.83 12.46
C PRO A 24 8.29 -1.26 12.58
N PHE A 25 8.07 -0.05 12.07
CA PHE A 25 6.76 0.60 12.09
C PHE A 25 5.78 -0.04 11.09
N ILE A 26 6.23 -0.36 9.88
CA ILE A 26 5.46 -1.11 8.87
C ILE A 26 5.06 -2.48 9.42
N LEU A 27 5.98 -3.17 10.11
CA LEU A 27 5.69 -4.46 10.75
C LEU A 27 4.64 -4.32 11.86
N ALA A 28 4.75 -3.29 12.71
CA ALA A 28 3.77 -3.02 13.75
C ALA A 28 2.38 -2.75 13.16
N LEU A 29 2.29 -1.94 12.10
CA LEU A 29 1.04 -1.70 11.37
C LEU A 29 0.49 -2.98 10.74
N ALA A 30 1.35 -3.82 10.16
CA ALA A 30 0.94 -5.11 9.58
C ALA A 30 0.27 -6.02 10.63
N VAL A 31 0.84 -6.07 11.84
CA VAL A 31 0.25 -6.81 12.97
C VAL A 31 -1.09 -6.18 13.38
N LEU A 32 -1.18 -4.85 13.52
CA LEU A 32 -2.43 -4.17 13.86
C LEU A 32 -3.54 -4.40 12.83
N VAL A 33 -3.20 -4.36 11.54
CA VAL A 33 -4.12 -4.69 10.44
C VAL A 33 -4.57 -6.13 10.55
N ARG A 34 -3.65 -7.08 10.80
CA ARG A 34 -3.99 -8.50 10.97
C ARG A 34 -4.96 -8.76 12.11
N LEU A 35 -4.79 -8.04 13.22
CA LEU A 35 -5.62 -8.15 14.42
C LEU A 35 -6.98 -7.46 14.25
N LYS A 36 -7.03 -6.27 13.65
CA LYS A 36 -8.26 -5.46 13.56
C LYS A 36 -9.11 -5.73 12.32
N LEU A 37 -8.50 -6.13 11.20
CA LEU A 37 -9.15 -6.27 9.89
C LEU A 37 -9.04 -7.70 9.32
N GLY A 38 -8.25 -8.57 9.96
CA GLY A 38 -8.10 -9.97 9.57
C GLY A 38 -7.03 -10.20 8.50
N ALA A 39 -7.14 -11.32 7.79
CA ALA A 39 -6.27 -11.67 6.67
C ALA A 39 -7.05 -11.59 5.35
N PRO A 40 -6.39 -11.24 4.23
CA PRO A 40 -4.98 -10.83 4.10
C PRO A 40 -4.68 -9.42 4.65
N VAL A 41 -3.44 -9.22 5.10
CA VAL A 41 -2.94 -7.92 5.60
C VAL A 41 -2.73 -6.92 4.48
N LEU A 42 -2.21 -7.39 3.34
CA LEU A 42 -1.96 -6.57 2.17
C LEU A 42 -3.13 -6.68 1.19
N PHE A 43 -3.60 -5.53 0.76
CA PHE A 43 -4.46 -5.36 -0.40
C PHE A 43 -3.60 -5.17 -1.65
N ARG A 44 -4.00 -5.81 -2.75
CA ARG A 44 -3.29 -5.78 -4.03
C ARG A 44 -4.21 -5.18 -5.08
N GLN A 45 -3.73 -4.20 -5.83
CA GLN A 45 -4.49 -3.59 -6.92
C GLN A 45 -3.60 -3.49 -8.16
N GLU A 46 -4.09 -3.98 -9.31
CA GLU A 46 -3.41 -3.74 -10.58
C GLU A 46 -3.64 -2.31 -11.05
N ARG A 47 -2.57 -1.66 -11.48
CA ARG A 47 -2.59 -0.33 -12.09
C ARG A 47 -1.82 -0.34 -13.40
N PRO A 48 -2.27 0.45 -14.40
CA PRO A 48 -1.48 0.67 -15.60
C PRO A 48 -0.21 1.44 -15.23
N GLY A 49 0.95 0.88 -15.55
CA GLY A 49 2.26 1.52 -15.38
C GLY A 49 2.79 2.11 -16.69
N VAL A 50 4.09 2.38 -16.69
CA VAL A 50 4.81 2.95 -17.83
C VAL A 50 4.64 2.05 -19.07
N ASN A 51 4.32 2.67 -20.21
CA ASN A 51 4.06 1.99 -21.49
C ASN A 51 2.92 0.97 -21.45
N GLY A 52 1.93 1.16 -20.58
CA GLY A 52 0.75 0.30 -20.49
C GLY A 52 1.02 -1.07 -19.84
N ARG A 53 2.22 -1.29 -19.29
CA ARG A 53 2.51 -2.50 -18.52
C ARG A 53 1.84 -2.42 -17.17
N ALA A 54 0.88 -3.29 -16.91
CA ALA A 54 0.24 -3.38 -15.61
C ALA A 54 1.25 -3.79 -14.53
N PHE A 55 1.14 -3.20 -13.35
CA PHE A 55 1.88 -3.62 -12.17
C PHE A 55 0.95 -3.65 -10.96
N THR A 56 1.31 -4.47 -9.97
CA THR A 56 0.50 -4.63 -8.75
C THR A 56 0.99 -3.69 -7.66
N ILE A 57 0.16 -2.74 -7.26
CA ILE A 57 0.36 -1.92 -6.07
C ILE A 57 0.02 -2.72 -4.82
N TYR A 58 0.81 -2.54 -3.75
CA TYR A 58 0.53 -3.06 -2.43
C TYR A 58 0.10 -1.96 -1.47
N LYS A 59 -1.03 -2.16 -0.79
CA LYS A 59 -1.48 -1.32 0.33
C LYS A 59 -1.79 -2.17 1.54
N PHE A 60 -1.89 -1.57 2.72
CA PHE A 60 -2.57 -2.24 3.83
C PHE A 60 -4.06 -2.34 3.56
N ARG A 61 -4.65 -3.47 3.94
CA ARG A 61 -6.10 -3.62 3.96
C ARG A 61 -6.69 -2.58 4.92
N THR A 62 -7.70 -1.84 4.45
CA THR A 62 -8.41 -0.82 5.24
C THR A 62 -9.89 -1.14 5.44
N MET A 63 -10.41 -2.16 4.76
CA MET A 63 -11.81 -2.58 4.80
C MET A 63 -11.94 -4.03 5.26
N THR A 64 -13.02 -4.33 5.95
CA THR A 64 -13.36 -5.69 6.38
C THR A 64 -14.05 -6.48 5.27
N ASP A 65 -14.08 -7.81 5.39
CA ASP A 65 -14.82 -8.71 4.48
C ASP A 65 -16.20 -9.10 5.03
N ARG A 66 -16.81 -8.24 5.86
CA ARG A 66 -18.13 -8.52 6.42
C ARG A 66 -19.16 -8.68 5.30
N ARG A 67 -20.00 -9.71 5.44
CA ARG A 67 -21.07 -10.07 4.52
C ARG A 67 -22.42 -10.02 5.24
N ASP A 68 -23.47 -9.79 4.48
CA ASP A 68 -24.85 -9.92 4.95
C ASP A 68 -25.26 -11.41 5.12
N ALA A 69 -26.50 -11.63 5.58
CA ALA A 69 -27.05 -12.98 5.74
C ALA A 69 -27.20 -13.76 4.42
N ALA A 70 -27.25 -13.06 3.28
CA ALA A 70 -27.30 -13.65 1.94
C ALA A 70 -25.89 -13.95 1.38
N GLY A 71 -24.83 -13.61 2.11
CA GLY A 71 -23.44 -13.81 1.70
C GLY A 71 -22.88 -12.71 0.78
N ASN A 72 -23.61 -11.61 0.56
CA ASN A 72 -23.11 -10.48 -0.21
C ASN A 72 -22.21 -9.61 0.66
N LEU A 73 -21.18 -8.98 0.06
CA LEU A 73 -20.37 -8.00 0.78
C LEU A 73 -21.23 -6.83 1.23
N LEU A 74 -21.06 -6.41 2.48
CA LEU A 74 -21.74 -5.22 2.98
C LEU A 74 -21.30 -3.96 2.22
N PRO A 75 -22.09 -2.87 2.26
CA PRO A 75 -21.68 -1.59 1.71
C PRO A 75 -20.36 -1.08 2.31
N ASP A 76 -19.63 -0.28 1.54
CA ASP A 76 -18.31 0.23 1.93
C ASP A 76 -18.33 0.99 3.26
N GLY A 77 -19.39 1.74 3.54
CA GLY A 77 -19.57 2.49 4.79
C GLY A 77 -19.60 1.61 6.04
N GLU A 78 -20.09 0.38 5.91
CA GLU A 78 -20.14 -0.60 7.01
C GLU A 78 -18.86 -1.44 7.10
N ARG A 79 -18.12 -1.55 6.00
CA ARG A 79 -16.86 -2.29 5.94
C ARG A 79 -15.65 -1.46 6.36
N LEU A 80 -15.75 -0.14 6.26
CA LEU A 80 -14.68 0.81 6.60
C LEU A 80 -14.72 1.19 8.09
N THR A 81 -13.88 0.53 8.88
CA THR A 81 -13.79 0.75 10.34
C THR A 81 -13.09 2.07 10.68
N ALA A 82 -13.21 2.54 11.93
CA ALA A 82 -12.47 3.73 12.39
C ALA A 82 -10.95 3.59 12.20
N PHE A 83 -10.40 2.39 12.40
CA PHE A 83 -8.99 2.11 12.14
C PHE A 83 -8.66 2.17 10.63
N GLY A 84 -9.52 1.62 9.78
CA GLY A 84 -9.38 1.74 8.33
C GLY A 84 -9.43 3.20 7.84
N LYS A 85 -10.34 4.00 8.41
CA LYS A 85 -10.42 5.45 8.15
C LYS A 85 -9.13 6.16 8.56
N PHE A 86 -8.61 5.86 9.75
CA PHE A 86 -7.36 6.43 10.25
C PHE A 86 -6.17 6.11 9.32
N LEU A 87 -6.05 4.86 8.87
CA LEU A 87 -4.99 4.46 7.94
C LEU A 87 -5.06 5.28 6.64
N ARG A 88 -6.25 5.41 6.05
CA ARG A 88 -6.45 6.21 4.82
C ARG A 88 -6.20 7.70 5.01
N SER A 89 -6.69 8.28 6.12
CA SER A 89 -6.54 9.72 6.37
C SER A 89 -5.09 10.13 6.63
N THR A 90 -4.25 9.18 7.06
CA THR A 90 -2.82 9.38 7.32
C THR A 90 -1.93 8.83 6.21
N SER A 91 -2.51 8.25 5.15
CA SER A 91 -1.80 7.54 4.07
C SER A 91 -0.89 6.40 4.56
N LEU A 92 -1.11 5.93 5.80
CA LEU A 92 -0.34 4.84 6.37
C LEU A 92 -0.61 3.52 5.65
N ASP A 93 -1.76 3.39 4.98
CA ASP A 93 -2.06 2.24 4.14
C ASP A 93 -1.21 2.16 2.87
N GLU A 94 -0.55 3.24 2.46
CA GLU A 94 0.29 3.30 1.26
C GLU A 94 1.75 2.95 1.54
N LEU A 95 2.16 2.80 2.81
CA LEU A 95 3.54 2.42 3.15
C LEU A 95 4.05 1.15 2.45
N PRO A 96 3.24 0.11 2.20
CA PRO A 96 3.68 -1.05 1.43
C PRO A 96 4.04 -0.74 -0.03
N GLU A 97 3.61 0.40 -0.59
CA GLU A 97 3.99 0.84 -1.94
C GLU A 97 5.47 1.18 -2.05
N LEU A 98 6.15 1.42 -0.93
CA LEU A 98 7.61 1.57 -0.92
C LEU A 98 8.31 0.35 -1.53
N TRP A 99 7.70 -0.83 -1.43
CA TRP A 99 8.18 -2.02 -2.12
C TRP A 99 8.12 -1.89 -3.65
N ASN A 100 7.06 -1.29 -4.19
CA ASN A 100 6.95 -1.01 -5.63
C ASN A 100 8.02 -0.02 -6.10
N VAL A 101 8.33 0.98 -5.27
CA VAL A 101 9.46 1.88 -5.52
C VAL A 101 10.77 1.11 -5.52
N LEU A 102 11.04 0.26 -4.52
CA LEU A 102 12.26 -0.54 -4.50
C LEU A 102 12.39 -1.50 -5.70
N ARG A 103 11.27 -2.09 -6.18
CA ARG A 103 11.24 -2.91 -7.40
C ARG A 103 11.38 -2.12 -8.70
N GLY A 104 11.22 -0.80 -8.67
CA GLY A 104 11.30 0.06 -9.85
C GLY A 104 10.05 0.07 -10.71
N GLU A 105 8.93 -0.36 -10.15
CA GLU A 105 7.61 -0.27 -10.76
C GLU A 105 7.00 1.12 -10.57
N MET A 106 7.39 1.80 -9.48
CA MET A 106 6.99 3.17 -9.15
C MET A 106 8.23 4.05 -8.85
N SER A 107 8.01 5.36 -8.86
CA SER A 107 8.97 6.37 -8.40
C SER A 107 8.38 7.11 -7.20
N LEU A 108 9.23 7.66 -6.31
CA LEU A 108 8.75 8.47 -5.18
C LEU A 108 8.04 9.75 -5.65
N VAL A 109 8.43 10.28 -6.81
CA VAL A 109 7.84 11.49 -7.40
C VAL A 109 7.60 11.27 -8.88
N GLY A 110 6.35 11.08 -9.31
CA GLY A 110 5.97 10.99 -10.72
C GLY A 110 4.50 10.61 -10.93
N PRO A 111 3.95 10.83 -12.14
CA PRO A 111 2.68 10.25 -12.56
C PRO A 111 2.82 8.76 -12.90
#